data_AF-A0A959EBE2-F1
#
_entry.id   AF-A0A959EBE2-F1
#
_cell.length_a   1.000
_cell.length_b   1.000
_cell.length_c   1.000
_cell.angle_alpha   90.00
_cell.angle_beta   90.00
_cell.angle_gamma   90.00
#
_symmetry.space_group_name_H-M   'P 1'
#
loop_
_entity.id
_entity.type
_entity.pdbx_description
1 polymer ?
#
loop_
_entity_poly.entity_id
_entity_poly.type
_entity_poly.pdbx_seq_one_letter_code
_entity_poly.pdbx_strand_id
1 'polypeptide(L)'
;MPAKPKITASSIVRDLRLFLKDRFNLDDDKASEQETIEDIKKGVVFRGANLWILMFAIMVASVGLNVNSPAVIIGAMLISPLMGPIMGIGLGVGINDLELIVKAMRNLAIAVVISVLTSAAYFWISPLNDAQSELLARTSPTLWDVLIALFGGLAGIVAGSRKEKSNAIPGVAIATALMPPLCTAGFGLATAQWSYFFGAFYLFFINSVFIS
;
A
#
# COMPACT_ATOMS: atom_id res chain seq x y z
N MET A 1 0.42 -27.00 -57.65
CA MET A 1 1.29 -26.78 -56.47
C MET A 1 1.07 -25.36 -55.97
N PRO A 2 0.38 -25.14 -54.84
CA PRO A 2 0.21 -23.81 -54.27
C PRO A 2 1.54 -23.31 -53.69
N ALA A 3 1.91 -22.08 -54.03
CA ALA A 3 3.15 -21.43 -53.63
C ALA A 3 3.23 -21.23 -52.11
N LYS A 4 4.35 -21.64 -51.50
CA LYS A 4 4.64 -21.39 -50.08
C LYS A 4 4.67 -19.87 -49.82
N PRO A 5 4.03 -19.37 -48.75
CA PRO A 5 4.01 -17.94 -48.47
C PRO A 5 5.42 -17.46 -48.11
N LYS A 6 5.91 -16.42 -48.81
CA LYS A 6 7.18 -15.77 -48.51
C LYS A 6 7.05 -15.04 -47.17
N ILE A 7 7.50 -15.68 -46.09
CA ILE A 7 7.63 -15.05 -44.77
C ILE A 7 8.61 -13.89 -44.93
N THR A 8 8.06 -12.68 -44.91
CA THR A 8 8.81 -11.43 -45.09
C THR A 8 9.10 -10.87 -43.71
N ALA A 9 10.27 -10.30 -43.45
CA ALA A 9 10.60 -9.73 -42.12
C ALA A 9 9.52 -8.76 -41.58
N SER A 10 8.79 -8.09 -42.48
CA SER A 10 7.64 -7.26 -42.17
C SER A 10 6.42 -8.01 -41.62
N SER A 11 6.18 -9.27 -42.02
CA SER A 11 5.09 -10.09 -41.48
C SER A 11 5.41 -10.54 -40.05
N ILE A 12 6.66 -10.94 -39.77
CA ILE A 12 7.10 -11.31 -38.42
C ILE A 12 7.01 -10.11 -37.46
N VAL A 13 7.43 -8.91 -37.90
CA VAL A 13 7.31 -7.70 -37.07
C VAL A 13 5.85 -7.32 -36.83
N ARG A 14 4.97 -7.51 -37.82
CA ARG A 14 3.53 -7.27 -37.65
C ARG A 14 2.90 -8.26 -36.67
N ASP A 15 3.24 -9.54 -36.81
CA ASP A 15 2.71 -10.61 -35.96
C ASP A 15 3.24 -10.47 -34.53
N LEU A 16 4.51 -10.08 -34.35
CA LEU A 16 5.07 -9.75 -33.04
C LEU A 16 4.40 -8.51 -32.43
N ARG A 17 4.14 -7.47 -33.23
CA ARG A 17 3.44 -6.26 -32.76
C ARG A 17 1.99 -6.55 -32.38
N LEU A 18 1.29 -7.39 -33.13
CA LEU A 18 -0.07 -7.82 -32.82
C LEU A 18 -0.08 -8.70 -31.57
N PHE A 19 0.86 -9.63 -31.44
CA PHE A 19 1.05 -10.47 -30.26
C PHE A 19 1.34 -9.65 -29.01
N LEU A 20 2.23 -8.66 -29.09
CA LEU A 20 2.52 -7.74 -27.98
C LEU A 20 1.31 -6.85 -27.67
N LYS A 21 0.63 -6.32 -28.69
CA LYS A 21 -0.56 -5.48 -28.48
C LYS A 21 -1.67 -6.23 -27.78
N ASP A 22 -1.90 -7.49 -28.15
CA ASP A 22 -2.90 -8.38 -27.55
C ASP A 22 -2.56 -8.70 -26.09
N ARG A 23 -1.30 -9.01 -25.79
CA ARG A 23 -0.87 -9.39 -24.42
C ARG A 23 -0.76 -8.23 -23.44
N PHE A 24 -0.46 -7.03 -23.92
CA PHE A 24 -0.38 -5.82 -23.08
C PHE A 24 -1.66 -4.97 -23.15
N ASN A 25 -2.74 -5.48 -23.77
CA ASN A 25 -4.01 -4.79 -23.79
C ASN A 25 -4.66 -4.84 -22.39
N LEU A 26 -4.74 -3.69 -21.73
CA LEU A 26 -5.37 -3.58 -20.41
C LEU A 26 -6.89 -3.44 -20.51
N ASP A 27 -7.44 -3.13 -21.69
CA ASP A 27 -8.86 -2.82 -21.87
C ASP A 27 -9.78 -4.07 -21.77
N ASP A 28 -9.26 -5.27 -22.02
CA ASP A 28 -10.08 -6.50 -22.04
C ASP A 28 -10.63 -6.88 -20.64
N ASP A 29 -9.86 -6.57 -19.59
CA ASP A 29 -10.20 -6.86 -18.18
C ASP A 29 -10.53 -5.60 -17.35
N LYS A 30 -10.57 -4.42 -17.99
CA LYS A 30 -10.80 -3.14 -17.32
C LYS A 30 -12.25 -3.03 -16.84
N ALA A 31 -12.43 -2.72 -15.57
CA ALA A 31 -13.72 -2.29 -15.01
C ALA A 31 -14.15 -0.97 -15.64
N SER A 32 -15.44 -0.66 -15.58
CA SER A 32 -15.86 0.69 -16.00
C SER A 32 -15.18 1.73 -15.12
N GLU A 33 -14.88 2.91 -15.68
CA GLU A 33 -14.21 3.97 -14.91
C GLU A 33 -15.08 4.40 -13.71
N GLN A 34 -16.40 4.42 -13.89
CA GLN A 34 -17.37 4.71 -12.82
C GLN A 34 -17.31 3.66 -11.71
N GLU A 35 -17.31 2.37 -12.05
CA GLU A 35 -17.20 1.27 -11.09
C GLU A 35 -15.88 1.33 -10.30
N THR A 36 -14.76 1.59 -11.00
CA THR A 36 -13.45 1.75 -10.37
C THR A 36 -13.44 2.90 -9.37
N ILE A 37 -14.01 4.05 -9.75
CA ILE A 37 -14.11 5.23 -8.89
C ILE A 37 -14.98 4.93 -7.67
N GLU A 38 -16.14 4.29 -7.86
CA GLU A 38 -17.04 3.94 -6.75
C GLU A 38 -16.40 2.96 -5.76
N ASP A 39 -15.67 1.95 -6.25
CA ASP A 39 -14.99 0.97 -5.41
C ASP A 39 -13.93 1.63 -4.53
N ILE A 40 -13.10 2.50 -5.11
CA ILE A 40 -12.08 3.24 -4.36
C ILE A 40 -12.78 4.19 -3.37
N LYS A 41 -13.82 4.92 -3.79
CA LYS A 41 -14.60 5.80 -2.91
C LYS A 41 -15.24 5.07 -1.72
N LYS A 42 -15.71 3.84 -1.91
CA LYS A 42 -16.23 2.98 -0.83
C LYS A 42 -15.10 2.59 0.13
N GLY A 43 -13.91 2.25 -0.39
CA GLY A 43 -12.71 1.93 0.39
C GLY A 43 -12.16 3.08 1.24
N VAL A 44 -12.44 4.34 0.87
CA VAL A 44 -12.04 5.53 1.66
C VAL A 44 -12.78 5.63 3.00
N VAL A 45 -13.98 5.05 3.10
CA VAL A 45 -14.81 5.21 4.30
C VAL A 45 -14.25 4.39 5.46
N PHE A 46 -13.56 5.07 6.36
CA PHE A 46 -12.91 4.47 7.53
C PHE A 46 -13.77 4.66 8.78
N ARG A 47 -14.78 3.80 8.97
CA ARG A 47 -15.71 3.84 10.10
C ARG A 47 -16.05 2.46 10.63
N GLY A 48 -16.43 2.38 11.90
CA GLY A 48 -16.97 1.18 12.53
C GLY A 48 -15.99 0.00 12.51
N ALA A 49 -16.34 -1.07 11.79
CA ALA A 49 -15.56 -2.30 11.74
C ALA A 49 -14.12 -2.09 11.25
N ASN A 50 -13.89 -1.22 10.25
CA ASN A 50 -12.55 -0.95 9.70
C ASN A 50 -11.57 -0.40 10.76
N LEU A 51 -12.07 0.39 11.72
CA LEU A 51 -11.27 0.91 12.82
C LEU A 51 -10.87 -0.19 13.80
N TRP A 52 -11.81 -1.08 14.14
CA TRP A 52 -11.52 -2.24 15.00
C TRP A 52 -10.54 -3.18 14.34
N ILE A 53 -10.74 -3.50 13.06
CA ILE A 53 -9.82 -4.32 12.27
C ILE A 53 -8.42 -3.69 12.25
N LEU A 54 -8.31 -2.37 12.05
CA LEU A 54 -7.04 -1.66 12.12
C LEU A 54 -6.38 -1.81 13.49
N MET A 55 -7.11 -1.60 14.59
CA MET A 55 -6.56 -1.75 15.94
C MET A 55 -6.04 -3.17 16.19
N PHE A 56 -6.79 -4.19 15.77
CA PHE A 56 -6.34 -5.58 15.87
C PHE A 56 -5.11 -5.84 14.99
N ALA A 57 -5.11 -5.37 13.74
CA ALA A 57 -3.97 -5.51 12.84
C ALA A 57 -2.70 -4.86 13.42
N ILE A 58 -2.80 -3.65 13.98
CA ILE A 58 -1.69 -2.95 14.61
C ILE A 58 -1.16 -3.70 15.84
N MET A 59 -2.05 -4.27 16.66
CA MET A 59 -1.60 -5.10 17.78
C MET A 59 -0.86 -6.35 17.29
N VAL A 60 -1.38 -7.04 16.27
CA VAL A 60 -0.70 -8.21 15.67
C VAL A 60 0.65 -7.83 15.08
N ALA A 61 0.76 -6.70 14.36
CA ALA A 61 2.04 -6.22 13.86
C ALA A 61 3.01 -5.82 14.98
N SER A 62 2.53 -5.19 16.04
CA SER A 62 3.37 -4.81 17.18
C SER A 62 3.91 -6.06 17.91
N VAL A 63 3.08 -7.09 18.06
CA VAL A 63 3.54 -8.42 18.53
C VAL A 63 4.54 -9.02 17.55
N GLY A 64 4.27 -8.95 16.24
CA GLY A 64 5.17 -9.44 15.19
C GLY A 64 6.54 -8.76 15.21
N LEU A 65 6.59 -7.45 15.45
CA LEU A 65 7.82 -6.68 15.63
C LEU A 65 8.56 -7.08 16.91
N ASN A 66 7.82 -7.32 18.01
CA ASN A 66 8.39 -7.78 19.28
C ASN A 66 9.07 -9.15 19.14
N VAL A 67 8.41 -10.10 18.47
CA VAL A 67 8.96 -11.45 18.25
C VAL A 67 9.85 -11.56 17.01
N ASN A 68 10.15 -10.43 16.35
CA ASN A 68 10.98 -10.35 15.15
C ASN A 68 10.53 -11.33 14.03
N SER A 69 9.22 -11.38 13.76
CA SER A 69 8.60 -12.30 12.78
C SER A 69 8.02 -11.55 11.58
N PRO A 70 8.76 -11.49 10.45
CA PRO A 70 8.26 -10.90 9.20
C PRO A 70 6.95 -11.54 8.72
N ALA A 71 6.75 -12.84 8.95
CA ALA A 71 5.54 -13.55 8.54
C ALA A 71 4.29 -13.01 9.25
N VAL A 72 4.38 -12.75 10.56
CA VAL A 72 3.27 -12.17 11.34
C VAL A 72 3.03 -10.72 10.92
N ILE A 73 4.09 -9.97 10.66
CA ILE A 73 4.01 -8.58 10.18
C ILE A 73 3.30 -8.51 8.82
N ILE A 74 3.66 -9.38 7.87
CA ILE A 74 3.02 -9.46 6.56
C ILE A 74 1.54 -9.87 6.69
N GLY A 75 1.23 -10.85 7.55
CA GLY A 75 -0.16 -11.23 7.83
C GLY A 75 -0.98 -10.07 8.37
N ALA A 76 -0.41 -9.25 9.24
CA ALA A 76 -1.05 -8.07 9.79
C ALA A 76 -1.27 -6.98 8.71
N MET A 77 -0.35 -6.80 7.77
CA MET A 77 -0.50 -5.89 6.63
C MET A 77 -1.68 -6.29 5.72
N LEU A 78 -1.90 -7.59 5.49
CA LEU A 78 -3.02 -8.09 4.68
C LEU A 78 -4.39 -7.78 5.30
N ILE A 79 -4.46 -7.72 6.63
CA ILE A 79 -5.69 -7.44 7.37
C ILE A 79 -6.01 -5.94 7.37
N SER A 80 -4.98 -5.09 7.27
CA SER A 80 -5.09 -3.66 7.52
C SER A 80 -5.76 -2.88 6.39
N PRO A 81 -6.85 -2.13 6.67
CA PRO A 81 -7.57 -1.38 5.65
C PRO A 81 -6.95 -0.01 5.29
N LEU A 82 -5.65 0.21 5.57
CA LEU A 82 -4.97 1.51 5.34
C LEU A 82 -4.88 1.92 3.86
N MET A 83 -4.91 0.96 2.94
CA MET A 83 -4.73 1.24 1.52
C MET A 83 -5.91 1.99 0.90
N GLY A 84 -7.12 1.84 1.45
CA GLY A 84 -8.33 2.50 0.93
C GLY A 84 -8.22 4.03 0.90
N PRO A 85 -7.96 4.70 2.04
CA PRO A 85 -7.72 6.15 2.08
C PRO A 85 -6.54 6.60 1.20
N ILE A 86 -5.43 5.85 1.14
CA ILE A 86 -4.26 6.23 0.32
C ILE A 86 -4.60 6.23 -1.17
N MET A 87 -5.20 5.14 -1.67
CA MET A 87 -5.68 5.07 -3.06
C MET A 87 -6.75 6.13 -3.36
N GLY A 88 -7.57 6.48 -2.36
CA GLY A 88 -8.57 7.53 -2.50
C GLY A 88 -8.00 8.93 -2.71
N ILE A 89 -6.88 9.25 -2.03
CA ILE A 89 -6.15 10.51 -2.26
C ILE A 89 -5.64 10.53 -3.70
N GLY A 90 -5.00 9.45 -4.13
CA GLY A 90 -4.46 9.28 -5.47
C GLY A 90 -5.48 9.44 -6.58
N LEU A 91 -6.59 8.70 -6.46
CA LEU A 91 -7.71 8.83 -7.36
C LEU A 91 -8.26 10.25 -7.36
N GLY A 92 -8.46 10.85 -6.18
CA GLY A 92 -8.97 12.22 -6.05
C GLY A 92 -8.10 13.25 -6.76
N VAL A 93 -6.77 13.12 -6.70
CA VAL A 93 -5.84 13.94 -7.49
C VAL A 93 -6.03 13.67 -8.98
N GLY A 94 -6.10 12.39 -9.39
CA GLY A 94 -6.26 11.99 -10.79
C GLY A 94 -7.55 12.48 -11.45
N ILE A 95 -8.67 12.50 -10.72
CA ILE A 95 -9.97 13.00 -11.21
C ILE A 95 -10.27 14.46 -10.79
N ASN A 96 -9.32 15.13 -10.13
CA ASN A 96 -9.45 16.49 -9.59
C ASN A 96 -10.68 16.69 -8.67
N ASP A 97 -10.99 15.68 -7.84
CA ASP A 97 -12.09 15.68 -6.86
C ASP A 97 -11.56 16.08 -5.48
N LEU A 98 -11.56 17.39 -5.20
CA LEU A 98 -11.07 17.94 -3.92
C LEU A 98 -11.85 17.43 -2.71
N GLU A 99 -13.15 17.15 -2.86
CA GLU A 99 -13.96 16.61 -1.77
C GLU A 99 -13.49 15.20 -1.38
N LEU A 100 -13.18 14.36 -2.39
CA LEU A 100 -12.59 13.06 -2.17
C LEU A 100 -11.22 13.15 -1.51
N ILE A 101 -10.35 14.06 -1.97
CA ILE A 101 -9.00 14.25 -1.40
C ILE A 101 -9.09 14.62 0.08
N VAL A 102 -9.90 15.62 0.44
CA VAL A 102 -10.05 16.06 1.83
C VAL A 102 -10.66 14.95 2.69
N LYS A 103 -11.65 14.23 2.18
CA LYS A 103 -12.26 13.10 2.88
C LYS A 103 -11.24 11.98 3.11
N ALA A 104 -10.45 11.63 2.10
CA ALA A 104 -9.45 10.57 2.18
C ALA A 104 -8.29 10.94 3.12
N MET A 105 -7.77 12.15 3.02
CA MET A 105 -6.78 12.72 3.95
C MET A 105 -7.26 12.69 5.39
N ARG A 106 -8.51 13.10 5.66
CA ARG A 106 -9.08 13.08 7.01
C ARG A 106 -9.18 11.65 7.58
N ASN A 107 -9.62 10.69 6.77
CA ASN A 107 -9.70 9.29 7.20
C ASN A 107 -8.31 8.69 7.42
N LEU A 108 -7.34 8.99 6.55
CA LEU A 108 -5.95 8.57 6.71
C LEU A 108 -5.35 9.13 8.00
N ALA A 109 -5.54 10.42 8.28
CA ALA A 109 -5.05 11.04 9.51
C ALA A 109 -5.64 10.39 10.77
N ILE A 110 -6.95 10.08 10.77
CA ILE A 110 -7.59 9.34 11.87
C ILE A 110 -6.96 7.95 12.03
N ALA A 111 -6.78 7.23 10.92
CA ALA A 111 -6.17 5.89 10.93
C ALA A 111 -4.72 5.92 11.46
N VAL A 112 -3.92 6.91 11.05
CA VAL A 112 -2.56 7.11 11.53
C VAL A 112 -2.53 7.39 13.03
N VAL A 113 -3.35 8.33 13.51
CA VAL A 113 -3.41 8.67 14.94
C VAL A 113 -3.79 7.44 15.77
N ILE A 114 -4.83 6.71 15.36
CA ILE A 114 -5.26 5.50 16.07
C ILE A 114 -4.16 4.44 16.02
N SER A 115 -3.52 4.22 14.87
CA SER A 115 -2.44 3.24 14.74
C SER A 115 -1.26 3.55 15.66
N VAL A 116 -0.83 4.81 15.71
CA VAL A 116 0.28 5.26 16.57
C VAL A 116 -0.12 5.13 18.04
N LEU A 117 -1.33 5.54 18.43
CA LEU A 117 -1.79 5.43 19.82
C LEU A 117 -1.94 3.97 20.27
N THR A 118 -2.52 3.10 19.42
CA THR A 118 -2.69 1.67 19.73
C THR A 118 -1.35 0.96 19.87
N SER A 119 -0.41 1.20 18.95
CA SER A 119 0.94 0.62 19.06
C SER A 119 1.72 1.21 20.24
N ALA A 120 1.64 2.51 20.48
CA ALA A 120 2.26 3.14 21.65
C ALA A 120 1.72 2.56 22.97
N ALA A 121 0.40 2.37 23.09
CA ALA A 121 -0.21 1.73 24.26
C ALA A 121 0.29 0.29 24.43
N TYR A 122 0.41 -0.47 23.34
CA TYR A 122 0.97 -1.82 23.38
C TYR A 122 2.43 -1.82 23.87
N PHE A 123 3.30 -0.99 23.28
CA PHE A 123 4.72 -0.95 23.64
C PHE A 123 4.97 -0.34 25.01
N TRP A 124 4.07 0.51 25.50
CA TRP A 124 4.16 1.05 26.87
C TRP A 124 3.84 -0.01 27.93
N ILE A 125 2.90 -0.92 27.65
CA ILE A 125 2.55 -2.04 28.55
C ILE A 125 3.54 -3.20 28.39
N SER A 126 4.11 -3.38 27.21
CA SER A 126 5.04 -4.46 26.91
C SER A 126 6.43 -4.21 27.52
N PRO A 127 7.07 -5.20 28.17
CA PRO A 127 8.41 -5.07 28.74
C PRO A 127 9.49 -5.19 27.64
N LEU A 128 9.48 -4.27 26.68
CA LEU A 128 10.44 -4.21 25.57
C LEU A 128 11.51 -3.15 25.87
N ASN A 129 12.69 -3.61 26.30
CA ASN A 129 13.82 -2.74 26.62
C ASN A 129 14.84 -2.58 25.47
N ASP A 130 14.77 -3.39 24.41
CA ASP A 130 15.74 -3.36 23.31
C ASP A 130 15.09 -3.25 21.92
N ALA A 131 15.62 -2.35 21.10
CA ALA A 131 15.20 -2.15 19.71
C ALA A 131 15.61 -3.37 18.86
N GLN A 132 14.62 -4.15 18.43
CA GLN A 132 14.83 -5.30 17.55
C GLN A 132 15.25 -4.86 16.14
N SER A 133 15.96 -5.72 15.42
CA SER A 133 16.51 -5.45 14.08
C SER A 133 15.47 -4.99 13.04
N GLU A 134 14.24 -5.52 13.11
CA GLU A 134 13.14 -5.12 12.22
C GLU A 134 12.63 -3.70 12.51
N LEU A 135 12.74 -3.19 13.74
CA LEU A 135 12.43 -1.79 14.05
C LEU A 135 13.50 -0.87 13.46
N LEU A 136 14.78 -1.24 13.62
CA LEU A 136 15.92 -0.44 13.14
C LEU A 136 15.94 -0.32 11.61
N ALA A 137 15.64 -1.40 10.89
CA ALA A 137 15.63 -1.43 9.43
C ALA A 137 14.56 -0.52 8.79
N ARG A 138 13.60 0.00 9.58
CA ARG A 138 12.48 0.84 9.11
C ARG A 138 12.64 2.32 9.47
N THR A 139 13.81 2.73 9.95
CA THR A 139 14.10 4.12 10.37
C THR A 139 14.95 4.91 9.38
N SER A 140 15.61 4.24 8.44
CA SER A 140 16.44 4.84 7.39
C SER A 140 15.77 4.68 6.02
N PRO A 141 14.95 5.64 5.57
CA PRO A 141 14.39 5.62 4.22
C PRO A 141 15.52 5.68 3.18
N THR A 142 15.41 4.88 2.13
CA THR A 142 16.36 4.83 1.02
C THR A 142 15.69 5.16 -0.30
N LEU A 143 16.49 5.44 -1.33
CA LEU A 143 15.99 5.61 -2.70
C LEU A 143 15.22 4.36 -3.18
N TRP A 144 15.57 3.17 -2.68
CA TRP A 144 14.91 1.93 -3.05
C TRP A 144 13.47 1.89 -2.57
N ASP A 145 13.18 2.42 -1.38
CA ASP A 145 11.81 2.50 -0.83
C ASP A 145 10.92 3.38 -1.70
N VAL A 146 11.46 4.49 -2.23
CA VAL A 146 10.75 5.38 -3.17
C VAL A 146 10.42 4.67 -4.46
N LEU A 147 11.36 3.92 -5.05
CA LEU A 147 11.11 3.16 -6.27
C LEU A 147 10.07 2.07 -6.05
N ILE A 148 10.14 1.36 -4.92
CA ILE A 148 9.15 0.34 -4.54
C ILE A 148 7.76 0.98 -4.38
N ALA A 149 7.66 2.13 -3.72
CA ALA A 149 6.41 2.86 -3.55
C ALA A 149 5.83 3.34 -4.89
N LEU A 150 6.67 3.87 -5.78
CA LEU A 150 6.26 4.34 -7.10
C LEU A 150 5.73 3.19 -7.97
N PHE A 151 6.50 2.11 -8.13
CA PHE A 151 6.06 0.96 -8.92
C PHE A 151 4.89 0.23 -8.24
N GLY A 152 4.85 0.23 -6.91
CA GLY A 152 3.72 -0.26 -6.12
C GLY A 152 2.45 0.51 -6.41
N GLY A 153 2.47 1.85 -6.38
CA GLY A 153 1.32 2.70 -6.72
C GLY A 153 0.80 2.44 -8.14
N LEU A 154 1.71 2.35 -9.12
CA LEU A 154 1.36 2.00 -10.50
C LEU A 154 0.72 0.62 -10.62
N ALA A 155 1.26 -0.40 -9.93
CA ALA A 155 0.65 -1.73 -9.88
C ALA A 155 -0.71 -1.69 -9.16
N GLY A 156 -0.84 -0.86 -8.13
CA GLY A 156 -2.05 -0.68 -7.33
C GLY A 156 -3.20 -0.09 -8.15
N ILE A 157 -2.94 0.93 -8.97
CA ILE A 157 -3.99 1.52 -9.83
C ILE A 157 -4.40 0.57 -10.97
N VAL A 158 -3.43 -0.13 -11.57
CA VAL A 158 -3.73 -1.15 -12.60
C VAL A 158 -4.57 -2.28 -12.00
N ALA A 159 -4.20 -2.78 -10.83
CA ALA A 159 -4.98 -3.79 -10.11
C ALA A 159 -6.36 -3.27 -9.66
N GLY A 160 -6.45 -2.01 -9.25
CA GLY A 160 -7.68 -1.32 -8.88
C GLY A 160 -8.66 -1.18 -10.04
N SER A 161 -8.15 -0.98 -11.26
CA SER A 161 -8.94 -0.84 -12.49
C SER A 161 -9.44 -2.15 -13.09
N ARG A 162 -9.09 -3.31 -12.54
CA ARG A 162 -9.62 -4.60 -13.02
C ARG A 162 -11.00 -4.88 -12.43
N LYS A 163 -11.86 -5.56 -13.22
CA LYS A 163 -13.18 -6.05 -12.77
C LYS A 163 -13.05 -6.97 -11.55
N GLU A 164 -12.14 -7.92 -11.63
CA GLU A 164 -11.81 -8.79 -10.50
C GLU A 164 -10.65 -8.18 -9.72
N LYS A 165 -10.92 -7.81 -8.46
CA LYS A 165 -9.89 -7.30 -7.56
C LYS A 165 -8.87 -8.41 -7.30
N SER A 166 -7.67 -8.22 -7.82
CA SER A 166 -6.56 -9.16 -7.64
C SER A 166 -5.88 -8.98 -6.28
N ASN A 167 -5.19 -10.03 -5.81
CA ASN A 167 -4.31 -9.98 -4.64
C ASN A 167 -3.14 -8.98 -4.79
N ALA A 168 -2.98 -8.36 -5.96
CA ALA A 168 -2.00 -7.31 -6.22
C ALA A 168 -2.18 -6.07 -5.34
N ILE A 169 -3.42 -5.65 -5.01
CA ILE A 169 -3.66 -4.48 -4.15
C ILE A 169 -3.06 -4.72 -2.75
N PRO A 170 -3.43 -5.80 -2.01
CA PRO A 170 -2.74 -6.14 -0.77
C PRO A 170 -1.22 -6.34 -0.94
N GLY A 171 -0.77 -6.89 -2.08
CA GLY A 171 0.64 -7.07 -2.39
C GLY A 171 1.43 -5.75 -2.43
N VAL A 172 0.85 -4.68 -2.97
CA VAL A 172 1.43 -3.33 -2.97
C VAL A 172 1.55 -2.79 -1.55
N ALA A 173 0.51 -2.94 -0.73
CA ALA A 173 0.56 -2.51 0.67
C ALA A 173 1.66 -3.24 1.48
N ILE A 174 1.90 -4.52 1.18
CA ILE A 174 2.99 -5.30 1.79
C ILE A 174 4.35 -4.77 1.31
N ALA A 175 4.53 -4.62 0.00
CA ALA A 175 5.81 -4.22 -0.60
C ALA A 175 6.27 -2.85 -0.10
N THR A 176 5.32 -1.93 0.09
CA THR A 176 5.57 -0.56 0.54
C THR A 176 5.63 -0.42 2.06
N ALA A 177 5.53 -1.54 2.78
CA ALA A 177 5.68 -1.63 4.22
C ALA A 177 5.02 -0.47 4.98
N LEU A 178 3.73 -0.18 4.73
CA LEU A 178 3.06 0.98 5.34
C LEU A 178 2.80 0.81 6.84
N MET A 179 2.54 -0.42 7.27
CA MET A 179 2.13 -0.70 8.65
C MET A 179 3.29 -0.73 9.67
N PRO A 180 4.45 -1.34 9.39
CA PRO A 180 5.58 -1.36 10.33
C PRO A 180 6.12 0.01 10.72
N PRO A 181 6.25 1.01 9.81
CA PRO A 181 6.68 2.35 10.18
C PRO A 181 5.69 3.05 11.11
N LEU A 182 4.38 2.82 10.98
CA LEU A 182 3.40 3.32 11.95
C LEU A 182 3.56 2.67 13.32
N CYS A 183 3.76 1.36 13.39
CA CYS A 183 4.05 0.66 14.65
C CYS A 183 5.38 1.11 15.27
N THR A 184 6.40 1.33 14.44
CA THR A 184 7.73 1.82 14.85
C THR A 184 7.65 3.25 15.35
N ALA A 185 6.81 4.09 14.73
CA ALA A 185 6.50 5.42 15.25
C ALA A 185 5.82 5.33 16.63
N GLY A 186 4.83 4.45 16.80
CA GLY A 186 4.23 4.21 18.12
C GLY A 186 5.23 3.73 19.18
N PHE A 187 6.16 2.84 18.80
CA PHE A 187 7.27 2.43 19.67
C PHE A 187 8.16 3.62 20.07
N GLY A 188 8.56 4.46 19.10
CA GLY A 188 9.34 5.67 19.35
C GLY A 188 8.62 6.65 20.28
N LEU A 189 7.30 6.77 20.15
CA LEU A 189 6.47 7.58 21.05
C LEU A 189 6.42 7.00 22.47
N ALA A 190 6.23 5.68 22.61
CA ALA A 190 6.16 4.99 23.90
C ALA A 190 7.50 5.02 24.67
N THR A 191 8.62 4.92 23.97
CA THR A 191 9.98 4.89 24.54
C THR A 191 10.64 6.28 24.62
N ALA A 192 9.92 7.34 24.23
CA ALA A 192 10.42 8.72 24.10
C ALA A 192 11.66 8.85 23.17
N GLN A 193 11.83 7.92 22.24
CA GLN A 193 12.89 7.92 21.23
C GLN A 193 12.43 8.66 19.95
N TRP A 194 12.54 9.99 19.97
CA TRP A 194 12.08 10.86 18.88
C TRP A 194 12.75 10.56 17.53
N SER A 195 14.00 10.07 17.53
CA SER A 195 14.70 9.67 16.30
C SER A 195 13.94 8.56 15.56
N TYR A 196 13.49 7.53 16.29
CA TYR A 196 12.70 6.44 15.70
C TYR A 196 11.31 6.90 15.28
N PHE A 197 10.69 7.79 16.05
CA PHE A 197 9.39 8.36 15.68
C PHE A 197 9.46 9.10 14.34
N PHE A 198 10.37 10.07 14.21
CA PHE A 198 10.46 10.88 12.99
C PHE A 198 10.97 10.10 11.79
N GLY A 199 11.95 9.19 11.95
CA GLY A 199 12.45 8.36 10.86
C GLY A 199 11.37 7.44 10.28
N ALA A 200 10.65 6.73 11.15
CA ALA A 200 9.59 5.82 10.72
C ALA A 200 8.36 6.57 10.17
N PHE A 201 7.98 7.69 10.80
CA PHE A 201 6.88 8.52 10.29
C PHE A 201 7.20 9.12 8.93
N TYR A 202 8.45 9.51 8.69
CA TYR A 202 8.90 10.03 7.40
C TYR A 202 8.89 8.95 6.31
N LEU A 203 9.32 7.72 6.61
CA LEU A 203 9.19 6.59 5.69
C LEU A 203 7.70 6.33 5.34
N PHE A 204 6.81 6.33 6.34
CA PHE A 204 5.37 6.21 6.11
C PHE A 204 4.83 7.32 5.20
N PHE A 205 5.25 8.57 5.43
CA PHE A 205 4.83 9.73 4.66
C PHE A 205 5.27 9.61 3.20
N ILE A 206 6.55 9.31 2.94
CA ILE A 206 7.07 9.07 1.58
C ILE A 206 6.25 7.98 0.89
N ASN A 207 6.09 6.84 1.54
CA ASN A 207 5.39 5.72 0.92
C ASN A 207 3.94 6.08 0.61
N SER A 208 3.26 6.79 1.50
CA SER A 208 1.89 7.26 1.27
C SER A 208 1.79 8.19 0.05
N VAL A 209 2.74 9.11 -0.12
CA VAL A 209 2.76 10.09 -1.23
C VAL A 209 3.09 9.42 -2.57
N PHE A 210 4.01 8.46 -2.61
CA PHE A 210 4.38 7.80 -3.87
C PHE A 210 3.40 6.70 -4.29
N ILE A 211 2.60 6.17 -3.36
CA ILE A 211 1.53 5.20 -3.67
C ILE A 211 0.27 5.89 -4.18
N SER A 212 -0.06 7.08 -3.62
CA SER A 212 -1.23 7.86 -4.00
C SER A 212 -1.10 8.41 -5.41
#